data_AF-K2R858-F1
#
_entry.id   AF-K2R858-F1
#
_cell.length_a   1.000
_cell.length_b   1.000
_cell.length_c   1.000
_cell.angle_alpha   90.00
_cell.angle_beta   90.00
_cell.angle_gamma   90.00
#
_symmetry.space_group_name_H-M   'P 1'
#
loop_
_entity.id
_entity.type
_entity.pdbx_description
1 polymer ?
#
loop_
_entity_poly.entity_id
_entity_poly.type
_entity_poly.pdbx_seq_one_letter_code
_entity_poly.pdbx_strand_id
1 'polypeptide(L)'
;MRGFPVSPAPLFKTLEKLDHAFASLLQGTDVETGEILPGFEGGRKVNATEKVRINSMVHYTRSAVVDVMLKYDPEMDDAEEAEETAGESGADVEADDSGDYGIDDVEGTWDMKTAKVYDRTLVELGDDLTNAPPIGLRVEKPEDTCLPKPPGLTESDRVMELDE
;
A
#
# COMPACT_ATOMS: atom_id res chain seq x y z
N MET A 1 -20.30 14.85 -18.47
CA MET A 1 -19.90 13.70 -19.29
C MET A 1 -20.91 12.59 -19.04
N ARG A 2 -21.58 12.07 -20.08
CA ARG A 2 -22.32 10.81 -19.94
C ARG A 2 -21.26 9.70 -19.92
N GLY A 3 -20.89 9.25 -18.72
CA GLY A 3 -19.98 8.12 -18.54
C GLY A 3 -20.70 6.81 -18.80
N PHE A 4 -19.93 5.79 -19.17
CA PHE A 4 -20.45 4.42 -19.14
C PHE A 4 -20.75 4.03 -17.68
N PRO A 5 -21.85 3.30 -17.42
CA PRO A 5 -22.13 2.82 -16.08
C PRO A 5 -20.97 1.95 -15.58
N VAL A 6 -20.67 2.07 -14.29
CA VAL A 6 -19.67 1.24 -13.63
C VAL A 6 -20.11 -0.21 -13.74
N SER A 7 -19.16 -1.10 -14.05
CA SER A 7 -19.36 -2.53 -13.96
C SER A 7 -18.42 -3.04 -12.86
N PRO A 8 -18.93 -3.21 -11.62
CA PRO A 8 -18.08 -3.54 -10.47
C PRO A 8 -17.37 -4.89 -10.60
N ALA A 9 -18.07 -5.93 -11.06
CA ALA A 9 -17.50 -7.27 -11.19
C ALA A 9 -16.19 -7.34 -12.03
N PRO A 10 -16.15 -6.83 -13.28
CA PRO A 10 -14.89 -6.80 -14.04
C PRO A 10 -13.85 -5.83 -13.48
N LEU A 11 -14.27 -4.75 -12.80
CA LEU A 11 -13.34 -3.84 -12.12
C LEU A 11 -12.59 -4.58 -11.00
N PHE A 12 -13.31 -5.22 -10.08
CA PHE A 12 -12.69 -5.94 -8.96
C PHE A 12 -11.82 -7.11 -9.44
N LYS A 13 -12.27 -7.87 -10.44
CA LYS A 13 -11.44 -8.93 -11.06
C LYS A 13 -10.13 -8.40 -11.64
N THR A 14 -10.13 -7.16 -12.13
CA THR A 14 -8.91 -6.51 -12.64
C THR A 14 -8.02 -6.06 -11.48
N LEU A 15 -8.61 -5.46 -10.44
CA LEU A 15 -7.89 -5.01 -9.25
C LEU A 15 -7.24 -6.17 -8.49
N GLU A 16 -7.91 -7.32 -8.38
CA GLU A 16 -7.35 -8.54 -7.76
C GLU A 16 -6.08 -9.02 -8.47
N LYS A 17 -6.06 -8.98 -9.82
CA LYS A 17 -4.87 -9.35 -10.60
C LYS A 17 -3.72 -8.36 -10.40
N LEU A 18 -4.05 -7.07 -10.26
CA LEU A 18 -3.05 -6.04 -9.98
C LEU A 18 -2.51 -6.16 -8.56
N ASP A 19 -3.37 -6.51 -7.59
CA ASP A 19 -2.96 -6.79 -6.21
C ASP A 19 -2.00 -7.97 -6.14
N HIS A 20 -2.35 -9.08 -6.80
CA HIS A 20 -1.45 -10.22 -6.95
C HIS A 20 -0.11 -9.81 -7.58
N ALA A 21 -0.14 -9.06 -8.69
CA ALA A 21 1.08 -8.65 -9.38
C ALA A 21 1.98 -7.73 -8.52
N PHE A 22 1.41 -6.77 -7.79
CA PHE A 22 2.19 -5.89 -6.94
C PHE A 22 2.72 -6.59 -5.68
N ALA A 23 1.92 -7.45 -5.04
CA ALA A 23 2.40 -8.27 -3.93
C ALA A 23 3.57 -9.16 -4.37
N SER A 24 3.42 -9.85 -5.51
CA SER A 24 4.50 -10.68 -6.07
C SER A 24 5.73 -9.87 -6.42
N LEU A 25 5.54 -8.67 -6.99
CA LEU A 25 6.66 -7.78 -7.32
C LEU A 25 7.42 -7.34 -6.06
N LEU A 26 6.71 -7.01 -4.98
CA LEU A 26 7.32 -6.57 -3.71
C LEU A 26 8.16 -7.67 -3.06
N GLN A 27 7.67 -8.91 -3.08
CA GLN A 27 8.41 -10.08 -2.58
C GLN A 27 9.56 -10.49 -3.52
N GLY A 28 9.41 -10.26 -4.84
CA GLY A 28 10.31 -10.78 -5.88
C GLY A 28 10.05 -12.24 -6.25
N THR A 29 8.96 -12.80 -5.73
CA THR A 29 8.45 -14.16 -5.97
C THR A 29 6.96 -14.06 -6.22
N ASP A 30 6.43 -14.95 -7.03
CA ASP A 30 4.99 -15.09 -7.20
C ASP A 30 4.36 -15.55 -5.87
N VAL A 31 3.38 -14.79 -5.37
CA VAL A 31 2.81 -15.04 -4.01
C VAL A 31 1.96 -16.30 -3.92
N GLU A 32 1.49 -16.84 -5.04
CA GLU A 32 0.64 -18.03 -5.06
C GLU A 32 1.48 -19.31 -5.26
N THR A 33 2.50 -19.24 -6.10
CA THR A 33 3.35 -20.38 -6.47
C THR A 33 4.67 -20.43 -5.72
N GLY A 34 5.15 -19.29 -5.20
CA GLY A 34 6.47 -19.15 -4.58
C GLY A 34 7.63 -19.11 -5.58
N GLU A 35 7.37 -19.13 -6.89
CA GLU A 35 8.40 -19.11 -7.92
C GLU A 35 9.06 -17.73 -8.00
N ILE A 36 10.38 -17.68 -8.20
CA ILE A 36 11.11 -16.42 -8.36
C ILE A 36 10.64 -15.74 -9.64
N LEU A 37 10.27 -14.46 -9.54
CA LEU A 37 9.84 -13.70 -10.70
C LEU A 37 10.99 -13.52 -11.70
N PRO A 38 10.71 -13.53 -13.01
CA PRO A 38 11.71 -13.25 -14.02
C PRO A 38 12.40 -11.90 -13.77
N GLY A 39 13.73 -11.90 -13.71
CA GLY A 39 14.56 -10.72 -13.42
C GLY A 39 14.80 -10.45 -11.92
N PHE A 40 14.35 -11.33 -11.03
CA PHE A 40 14.65 -11.29 -9.59
C PHE A 40 15.68 -12.34 -9.15
N GLU A 41 16.16 -13.18 -10.06
CA GLU A 41 17.08 -14.31 -9.77
C GLU A 41 18.43 -13.86 -9.18
N GLY A 42 18.81 -12.59 -9.38
CA GLY A 42 20.02 -11.98 -8.83
C GLY A 42 19.86 -11.35 -7.43
N GLY A 43 18.76 -11.62 -6.73
CA GLY A 43 18.46 -10.98 -5.44
C GLY A 43 18.07 -9.51 -5.57
N ARG A 44 17.62 -9.09 -6.77
CA ARG A 44 17.02 -7.78 -7.00
C ARG A 44 15.81 -7.66 -6.07
N LYS A 45 15.60 -6.47 -5.51
CA LYS A 45 14.40 -6.14 -4.73
C LYS A 45 13.83 -4.83 -5.23
N VAL A 46 12.53 -4.64 -5.00
CA VAL A 46 11.87 -3.35 -5.21
C VAL A 46 12.53 -2.34 -4.26
N ASN A 47 13.03 -1.24 -4.80
CA ASN A 47 13.70 -0.22 -4.00
C ASN A 47 12.68 0.71 -3.31
N ALA A 48 13.15 1.51 -2.34
CA ALA A 48 12.28 2.40 -1.57
C ALA A 48 11.45 3.36 -2.45
N THR A 49 12.03 3.89 -3.53
CA THR A 49 11.31 4.80 -4.45
C THR A 49 10.21 4.07 -5.23
N GLU A 50 10.48 2.85 -5.68
CA GLU A 50 9.48 2.00 -6.34
C GLU A 50 8.36 1.62 -5.36
N LYS A 51 8.69 1.28 -4.11
CA LYS A 51 7.69 1.03 -3.04
C LYS A 51 6.79 2.24 -2.81
N VAL A 52 7.37 3.44 -2.71
CA VAL A 52 6.59 4.70 -2.55
C VAL A 52 5.66 4.94 -3.76
N ARG A 53 6.10 4.62 -4.98
CA ARG A 53 5.26 4.72 -6.18
C ARG A 53 4.10 3.75 -6.13
N ILE A 54 4.34 2.49 -5.79
CA ILE A 54 3.30 1.46 -5.63
C ILE A 54 2.32 1.91 -4.54
N ASN A 55 2.82 2.34 -3.38
CA ASN A 55 2.01 2.81 -2.27
C ASN A 55 1.07 3.96 -2.68
N SER A 56 1.62 4.98 -3.35
CA SER A 56 0.83 6.13 -3.83
C SER A 56 -0.27 5.72 -4.80
N MET A 57 0.03 4.83 -5.75
CA MET A 57 -0.97 4.31 -6.69
C MET A 57 -2.06 3.50 -5.99
N VAL A 58 -1.68 2.60 -5.09
CA VAL A 58 -2.61 1.75 -4.33
C VAL A 58 -3.58 2.60 -3.51
N HIS A 59 -3.08 3.55 -2.73
CA HIS A 59 -3.94 4.43 -1.93
C HIS A 59 -4.86 5.27 -2.80
N TYR A 60 -4.34 5.85 -3.89
CA TYR A 60 -5.15 6.63 -4.82
C TYR A 60 -6.27 5.78 -5.45
N THR A 61 -5.96 4.57 -5.92
CA THR A 61 -6.96 3.68 -6.51
C THR A 61 -8.00 3.24 -5.49
N ARG A 62 -7.61 2.92 -4.24
CA ARG A 62 -8.57 2.58 -3.17
C ARG A 62 -9.56 3.72 -2.93
N SER A 63 -9.08 4.95 -2.76
CA SER A 63 -9.96 6.12 -2.61
C SER A 63 -10.86 6.31 -3.82
N ALA A 64 -10.34 6.18 -5.05
CA ALA A 64 -11.14 6.29 -6.26
C ALA A 64 -12.20 5.19 -6.38
N VAL A 65 -11.91 3.95 -5.96
CA VAL A 65 -12.89 2.85 -5.98
C VAL A 65 -13.99 3.10 -4.97
N VAL A 66 -13.67 3.53 -3.74
CA VAL A 66 -14.68 3.91 -2.73
C VAL A 66 -15.59 5.01 -3.29
N ASP A 67 -15.03 6.09 -3.84
CA ASP A 67 -15.81 7.21 -4.41
C ASP A 67 -16.73 6.79 -5.57
N VAL A 68 -16.34 5.77 -6.31
CA VAL A 68 -17.08 5.25 -7.46
C VAL A 68 -18.15 4.25 -6.99
N MET A 69 -17.84 3.39 -6.02
CA MET A 69 -18.77 2.43 -5.46
C MET A 69 -19.88 3.11 -4.64
N LEU A 70 -19.55 4.13 -3.84
CA LEU A 70 -20.55 4.94 -3.13
C LEU A 70 -21.55 5.64 -4.08
N LYS A 71 -21.13 5.97 -5.32
CA LYS A 71 -22.02 6.51 -6.35
C LYS A 71 -22.84 5.45 -7.07
N TYR A 72 -22.33 4.21 -7.09
CA TYR A 72 -22.97 3.07 -7.73
C TYR A 72 -24.04 2.48 -6.79
N ASP A 73 -23.70 2.36 -5.51
CA ASP A 73 -24.53 1.88 -4.43
C ASP A 73 -24.39 2.85 -3.23
N PRO A 74 -25.36 3.75 -3.02
CA PRO A 74 -25.31 4.73 -1.94
C PRO A 74 -25.59 4.13 -0.56
N GLU A 75 -26.12 2.90 -0.47
CA GLU A 75 -26.44 2.23 0.80
C GLU A 75 -25.17 1.65 1.46
N MET A 76 -24.05 1.59 0.73
CA MET A 76 -22.70 1.26 1.24
C MET A 76 -22.21 2.20 2.37
N ASP A 77 -22.79 3.40 2.53
CA ASP A 77 -22.45 4.34 3.62
C ASP A 77 -23.26 4.10 4.91
N ASP A 78 -24.34 3.32 4.84
CA ASP A 78 -25.29 3.11 5.95
C ASP A 78 -24.92 1.92 6.86
N ALA A 79 -23.74 1.32 6.68
CA ALA A 79 -23.26 0.16 7.44
C ALA A 79 -22.85 0.44 8.91
N GLU A 80 -23.28 1.55 9.51
CA GLU A 80 -23.08 1.89 10.93
C GLU A 80 -24.30 1.54 11.83
N GLU A 81 -25.42 1.01 11.30
CA GLU A 81 -26.55 0.56 12.14
C GLU A 81 -27.19 -0.78 11.69
N ALA A 82 -26.42 -1.87 11.68
CA ALA A 82 -26.98 -3.23 11.60
C ALA A 82 -26.33 -4.18 12.61
N GLU A 83 -26.41 -3.85 13.90
CA GLU A 83 -26.44 -4.89 14.93
C GLU A 83 -27.83 -5.55 14.96
N GLU A 84 -27.83 -6.87 15.19
CA GLU A 84 -28.97 -7.78 15.33
C GLU A 84 -29.62 -8.30 14.03
N THR A 85 -29.11 -9.43 13.51
CA THR A 85 -29.78 -10.74 13.61
C THR A 85 -28.81 -11.84 13.20
N ALA A 86 -28.15 -12.47 14.19
CA ALA A 86 -27.41 -13.71 13.99
C ALA A 86 -28.41 -14.86 13.72
N GLY A 87 -28.72 -15.09 12.45
CA GLY A 87 -29.39 -16.29 11.97
C GLY A 87 -28.36 -17.39 11.71
N GLU A 88 -28.17 -18.26 12.69
CA GLU A 88 -27.38 -19.48 12.59
C GLU A 88 -27.92 -20.37 11.44
N SER A 89 -27.16 -20.49 10.35
CA SER A 89 -27.37 -21.55 9.36
C SER A 89 -26.01 -22.09 8.94
N GLY A 90 -25.61 -23.19 9.57
CA GLY A 90 -24.45 -23.97 9.17
C GLY A 90 -24.69 -24.60 7.79
N ALA A 91 -23.89 -24.18 6.81
CA ALA A 91 -23.74 -24.88 5.56
C ALA A 91 -22.24 -25.07 5.31
N ASP A 92 -21.82 -26.32 5.50
CA ASP A 92 -20.56 -26.90 5.04
C ASP A 92 -20.44 -26.68 3.53
N VAL A 93 -19.39 -25.98 3.08
CA VAL A 93 -19.09 -25.82 1.65
C VAL A 93 -17.64 -26.22 1.43
N GLU A 94 -17.52 -27.49 1.05
CA GLU A 94 -16.34 -28.11 0.45
C GLU A 94 -15.77 -27.24 -0.68
N ALA A 95 -14.45 -27.14 -0.69
CA ALA A 95 -13.68 -26.50 -1.73
C ALA A 95 -13.84 -27.27 -3.05
N ASP A 96 -14.41 -26.62 -4.08
CA ASP A 96 -14.25 -27.06 -5.46
C ASP A 96 -13.95 -25.87 -6.38
N ASP A 97 -12.82 -26.03 -7.07
CA ASP A 97 -12.27 -25.17 -8.10
C ASP A 97 -12.95 -25.51 -9.43
N SER A 98 -13.94 -24.72 -9.83
CA SER A 98 -14.31 -24.60 -11.25
C SER A 98 -15.25 -23.45 -11.49
N GLY A 99 -14.92 -22.63 -12.48
CA GLY A 99 -15.57 -21.35 -12.76
C GLY A 99 -17.08 -21.44 -12.89
N ASP A 100 -17.77 -20.76 -11.98
CA ASP A 100 -19.21 -20.56 -12.05
C ASP A 100 -19.55 -19.14 -12.53
N TYR A 101 -20.38 -19.11 -13.57
CA TYR A 101 -20.97 -17.93 -14.15
C TYR A 101 -22.36 -17.75 -13.53
N GLY A 102 -22.46 -17.10 -12.37
CA GLY A 102 -23.77 -16.67 -11.87
C GLY A 102 -23.82 -16.39 -10.38
N ILE A 103 -24.18 -15.14 -10.06
CA ILE A 103 -24.98 -14.77 -8.89
C ILE A 103 -24.29 -15.04 -7.53
N ASP A 104 -23.68 -14.00 -6.98
CA ASP A 104 -24.16 -13.53 -5.69
C ASP A 104 -23.99 -12.02 -5.61
N ASP A 105 -25.09 -11.34 -5.95
CA ASP A 105 -25.32 -9.92 -5.76
C ASP A 105 -25.88 -9.75 -4.34
N VAL A 106 -25.09 -10.14 -3.33
CA VAL A 106 -25.43 -9.76 -1.95
C VAL A 106 -25.00 -8.31 -1.80
N GLU A 107 -25.96 -7.47 -1.47
CA GLU A 107 -25.85 -6.04 -1.16
C GLU A 107 -24.68 -5.75 -0.19
N GLY A 108 -24.31 -6.68 0.70
CA GLY A 108 -23.11 -6.59 1.56
C GLY A 108 -21.77 -7.07 0.95
N THR A 109 -21.72 -7.45 -0.32
CA THR A 109 -20.51 -7.99 -0.98
C THR A 109 -19.59 -6.88 -1.47
N TRP A 110 -20.15 -5.75 -1.92
CA TRP A 110 -19.37 -4.69 -2.54
C TRP A 110 -18.55 -3.90 -1.52
N ASP A 111 -19.07 -3.72 -0.31
CA ASP A 111 -18.35 -3.12 0.82
C ASP A 111 -17.10 -3.94 1.17
N MET A 112 -17.30 -5.25 1.37
CA MET A 112 -16.20 -6.16 1.68
C MET A 112 -15.17 -6.22 0.55
N LYS A 113 -15.62 -6.26 -0.71
CA LYS A 113 -14.73 -6.23 -1.88
C LYS A 113 -13.97 -4.91 -1.99
N THR A 114 -14.62 -3.78 -1.68
CA THR A 114 -13.99 -2.46 -1.68
C THR A 114 -12.93 -2.36 -0.59
N ALA A 115 -13.20 -2.89 0.61
CA ALA A 115 -12.23 -2.94 1.70
C ALA A 115 -10.98 -3.77 1.34
N LYS A 116 -11.16 -4.86 0.59
CA LYS A 116 -10.11 -5.80 0.16
C LYS A 116 -9.26 -5.34 -1.02
N VAL A 117 -9.56 -4.19 -1.64
CA VAL A 117 -8.80 -3.70 -2.80
C VAL A 117 -7.33 -3.47 -2.43
N TYR A 118 -6.40 -4.20 -3.04
CA TYR A 118 -4.96 -4.13 -2.73
C TYR A 118 -4.56 -4.58 -1.31
N ASP A 119 -5.36 -5.46 -0.68
CA ASP A 119 -5.08 -5.94 0.68
C ASP A 119 -3.72 -6.65 0.77
N ARG A 120 -3.41 -7.55 -0.17
CA ARG A 120 -2.11 -8.27 -0.20
C ARG A 120 -0.96 -7.29 -0.35
N THR A 121 -1.06 -6.36 -1.30
CA THR A 121 -0.03 -5.34 -1.56
C THR A 121 0.22 -4.44 -0.36
N LEU A 122 -0.83 -4.06 0.38
CA LEU A 122 -0.70 -3.24 1.57
C LEU A 122 -0.01 -3.99 2.72
N VAL A 123 -0.27 -5.29 2.89
CA VAL A 123 0.44 -6.12 3.87
C VAL A 123 1.93 -6.12 3.57
N GLU A 124 2.32 -6.39 2.31
CA GLU A 124 3.73 -6.39 1.89
C GLU A 124 4.41 -5.02 2.08
N LEU A 125 3.71 -3.93 1.74
CA LEU A 125 4.22 -2.57 1.94
C LEU A 125 4.28 -2.19 3.43
N GLY A 126 3.36 -2.67 4.25
CA GLY A 126 3.29 -2.40 5.68
C GLY A 126 4.49 -2.97 6.42
N ASP A 127 4.89 -4.19 6.08
CA ASP A 127 6.11 -4.82 6.59
C ASP A 127 7.39 -4.05 6.19
N ASP A 128 7.34 -3.35 5.06
CA ASP A 128 8.48 -2.62 4.50
C ASP A 128 8.57 -1.13 4.92
N LEU A 129 7.43 -0.44 5.07
CA LEU A 129 7.36 1.00 5.36
C LEU A 129 7.41 1.30 6.87
N THR A 130 6.91 0.40 7.71
CA THR A 130 6.99 0.56 9.17
C THR A 130 8.40 0.31 9.72
N ASN A 131 9.20 -0.49 9.01
CA ASN A 131 10.59 -0.80 9.33
C ASN A 131 11.60 0.12 8.64
N ALA A 132 11.15 1.05 7.79
CA ALA A 132 12.02 2.04 7.18
C ALA A 132 12.45 3.09 8.23
N PRO A 133 13.75 3.44 8.32
CA PRO A 133 14.18 4.59 9.11
C PRO A 133 13.36 5.81 8.68
N PRO A 134 12.83 6.62 9.61
CA PRO A 134 12.05 7.79 9.26
C PRO A 134 12.83 8.61 8.24
N ILE A 135 12.17 8.89 7.10
CA ILE A 135 12.70 9.76 6.05
C ILE A 135 13.19 11.01 6.77
N GLY A 136 14.50 11.24 6.77
CA GLY A 136 15.19 12.21 7.61
C GLY A 136 14.83 13.66 7.28
N LEU A 137 13.56 14.04 7.44
CA LEU A 137 13.16 15.40 7.69
C LEU A 137 13.71 15.75 9.07
N ARG A 138 14.95 16.24 9.08
CA ARG A 138 15.42 17.09 10.16
C ARG A 138 14.52 18.32 10.16
N VAL A 139 13.42 18.25 10.90
CA VAL A 139 12.88 19.45 11.50
C VAL A 139 13.92 19.81 12.55
N GLU A 140 14.95 20.53 12.14
CA GLU A 140 15.83 21.15 13.10
C GLU A 140 14.94 22.07 13.92
N LYS A 141 14.85 21.76 15.20
CA LYS A 141 14.16 22.61 16.15
C LYS A 141 14.75 24.01 16.02
N PRO A 142 13.92 25.06 15.85
CA PRO A 142 14.41 26.41 15.60
C PRO A 142 15.28 26.96 16.74
N GLU A 143 15.26 26.33 17.93
CA GLU A 143 16.03 26.76 19.09
C GLU A 143 17.57 26.64 18.98
N ASP A 144 18.12 25.82 18.07
CA ASP A 144 19.58 25.54 18.05
C ASP A 144 20.41 26.38 17.05
N THR A 145 19.79 27.29 16.28
CA THR A 145 20.50 28.06 15.24
C THR A 145 21.10 29.40 15.70
N CYS A 146 20.87 29.82 16.94
CA CYS A 146 21.23 31.16 17.40
C CYS A 146 22.26 31.23 18.52
N LEU A 147 23.08 30.19 18.71
CA LEU A 147 24.26 30.32 19.56
C LEU A 147 25.47 30.72 18.70
N PRO A 148 26.09 31.90 18.93
CA PRO A 148 27.26 32.31 18.19
C PRO A 148 28.38 31.30 18.44
N LYS A 149 28.90 30.71 17.35
CA LYS A 149 30.05 29.82 17.37
C LYS A 149 31.23 30.58 18.00
N PRO A 150 31.90 30.06 19.04
CA PRO A 150 33.07 30.73 19.60
C PRO A 150 34.14 30.82 18.50
N PRO A 151 34.87 31.95 18.41
CA PRO A 151 35.86 32.15 17.36
C PRO A 151 36.94 31.07 17.47
N GLY A 152 37.01 30.20 16.46
CA GLY A 152 38.07 29.23 16.32
C GLY A 152 39.38 29.96 16.10
N LEU A 153 40.35 29.73 16.98
CA LEU A 153 41.73 30.16 16.81
C LEU A 153 42.24 29.59 15.48
N THR A 154 42.64 30.46 14.56
CA THR A 154 43.20 30.07 13.27
C THR A 154 44.56 29.41 13.50
N GLU A 155 44.83 28.31 12.79
CA GLU A 155 46.14 27.61 12.78
C GLU A 155 47.28 28.44 12.13
N SER A 156 47.18 29.77 12.13
CA SER A 156 48.21 30.68 11.60
C SER A 156 49.35 30.98 12.58
N ASP A 157 49.31 30.47 13.82
CA ASP A 157 50.35 30.70 14.83
C ASP A 157 51.39 29.57 14.94
N ARG A 158 51.48 28.67 13.95
CA ARG A 158 52.70 27.84 13.79
C ARG A 158 53.80 28.69 13.14
N VAL A 159 54.34 29.59 13.95
CA VAL A 159 55.59 30.31 13.69
C VAL A 159 56.67 29.28 13.35
N MET A 160 57.32 29.50 12.20
CA MET A 160 58.53 28.79 11.82
C MET A 160 59.64 29.14 12.81
N GLU A 161 60.04 28.18 13.63
CA GLU A 161 61.38 28.15 14.22
C GLU A 161 62.16 27.03 13.53
N LEU A 162 62.84 27.41 12.45
CA LEU A 162 64.01 26.72 11.94
C LEU A 162 65.16 27.69 12.17
N ASP A 163 65.90 27.51 13.25
CA ASP A 163 67.24 28.07 13.38
C ASP A 163 68.17 27.01 13.99
N GLU A 164 69.14 26.64 13.14
CA GLU A 164 70.49 26.05 13.31
C GLU A 164 70.74 24.83 14.21
#